data_AF-A0A1Y4UU36-F1
#
_entry.id   AF-A0A1Y4UU36-F1
#
_cell.length_a   1.000
_cell.length_b   1.000
_cell.length_c   1.000
_cell.angle_alpha   90.00
_cell.angle_beta   90.00
_cell.angle_gamma   90.00
#
_symmetry.space_group_name_H-M   'P 1'
#
loop_
_entity.id
_entity.type
_entity.pdbx_description
1 polymer ?
#
loop_
_entity_poly.entity_id
_entity_poly.type
_entity_poly.pdbx_seq_one_letter_code
_entity_poly.pdbx_strand_id
1 'polypeptide(L)'
;MASERVEFLKARLRNTNPSISVERARLVTQFYRIPSIESPIMLAGYAFTSASLGISRCMAHPLGAMYHVPHGVGNAICLPMVMEFNMGAWPERYADIATFFGEDVSGLSVLDGARKGVECVYRLVEDLPIQPLEHWGVTLQSLDQLADEAMKGGDRPNNARMTTKEDFIRLYTKALTLKKQG
;
A
#
# COMPACT_ATOMS: atom_id res chain seq x y z
N MET A 1 27.72 28.11 -7.19
CA MET A 1 26.59 28.47 -6.29
C MET A 1 25.32 27.64 -6.51
N ALA A 2 24.57 27.76 -7.62
CA ALA A 2 23.36 26.93 -7.85
C ALA A 2 23.68 25.48 -8.27
N SER A 3 24.74 25.29 -9.07
CA SER A 3 25.18 23.99 -9.59
C SER A 3 25.61 23.01 -8.49
N GLU A 4 26.46 23.44 -7.56
CA GLU A 4 26.99 22.58 -6.48
C GLU A 4 25.91 22.15 -5.48
N ARG A 5 24.89 22.97 -5.24
CA ARG A 5 23.77 22.62 -4.35
C ARG A 5 22.87 21.56 -4.98
N VAL A 6 22.66 21.63 -6.29
CA VAL A 6 21.91 20.62 -7.05
C VAL A 6 22.66 19.29 -7.10
N GLU A 7 23.99 19.33 -7.26
CA GLU A 7 24.84 18.15 -7.25
C GLU A 7 24.89 17.48 -5.87
N PHE A 8 24.98 18.28 -4.81
CA PHE A 8 24.90 17.83 -3.42
C PHE A 8 23.54 17.15 -3.11
N LEU A 9 22.43 17.71 -3.58
CA LEU A 9 21.09 17.11 -3.47
C LEU A 9 20.98 15.81 -4.26
N LYS A 10 21.48 15.75 -5.50
CA LYS A 10 21.50 14.51 -6.30
C LYS A 10 22.34 13.41 -5.67
N ALA A 11 23.46 13.74 -5.04
CA ALA A 11 24.27 12.78 -4.28
C ALA A 11 23.51 12.22 -3.06
N ARG A 12 22.72 13.07 -2.38
CA ARG A 12 21.99 12.69 -1.16
C ARG A 12 20.65 12.01 -1.42
N LEU A 13 20.05 12.18 -2.61
CA LEU A 13 18.82 11.51 -3.06
C LEU A 13 19.04 10.04 -3.48
N ARG A 14 20.26 9.64 -3.83
CA ARG A 14 20.58 8.28 -4.32
C ARG A 14 20.77 7.22 -3.22
N ASN A 15 20.75 7.59 -1.95
CA ASN A 15 20.98 6.67 -0.82
C ASN A 15 19.67 5.92 -0.41
N THR A 16 19.68 4.64 -0.06
CA THR A 16 18.42 3.86 0.18
C THR A 16 18.05 3.71 1.65
N ASN A 17 18.68 4.48 2.54
CA ASN A 17 18.40 4.40 3.99
C ASN A 17 17.03 5.03 4.36
N PRO A 18 16.11 4.27 5.02
CA PRO A 18 14.76 4.73 5.38
C PRO A 18 14.69 5.98 6.26
N SER A 19 15.67 6.21 7.15
CA SER A 19 15.72 7.42 8.00
C SER A 19 16.00 8.69 7.18
N ILE A 20 16.60 8.54 6.01
CA ILE A 20 16.91 9.64 5.10
C ILE A 20 15.69 10.02 4.25
N SER A 21 14.71 9.13 4.06
CA SER A 21 13.50 9.39 3.27
C SER A 21 12.62 10.50 3.85
N VAL A 22 12.48 10.57 5.17
CA VAL A 22 11.72 11.65 5.84
C VAL A 22 12.46 12.98 5.77
N GLU A 23 13.79 12.96 5.96
CA GLU A 23 14.62 14.17 5.85
C GLU A 23 14.69 14.70 4.41
N ARG A 24 14.62 13.81 3.41
CA ARG A 24 14.49 14.19 1.99
C ARG A 24 13.20 14.91 1.69
N ALA A 25 12.08 14.43 2.25
CA ALA A 25 10.79 15.08 2.08
C ALA A 25 10.83 16.51 2.65
N ARG A 26 11.51 16.73 3.79
CA ARG A 26 11.74 18.07 4.36
C ARG A 26 12.62 18.97 3.51
N LEU A 27 13.71 18.46 2.93
CA LEU A 27 14.63 19.28 2.14
C LEU A 27 14.03 19.71 0.80
N VAL A 28 13.24 18.84 0.15
CA VAL A 28 12.57 19.16 -1.11
C VAL A 28 11.47 20.21 -0.88
N THR A 29 10.71 20.12 0.21
CA THR A 29 9.67 21.10 0.53
C THR A 29 10.24 22.48 0.85
N GLN A 30 11.39 22.54 1.55
CA GLN A 30 12.13 23.79 1.75
C GLN A 30 12.68 24.38 0.44
N PHE A 31 13.18 23.55 -0.48
CA PHE A 31 13.75 24.00 -1.75
C PHE A 31 12.71 24.60 -2.70
N TYR A 32 11.51 24.00 -2.77
CA TYR A 32 10.44 24.45 -3.65
C TYR A 32 9.51 25.52 -3.04
N ARG A 33 9.76 25.97 -1.79
CA ARG A 33 8.92 26.94 -1.07
C ARG A 33 7.42 26.62 -1.15
N ILE A 34 7.06 25.34 -1.06
CA ILE A 34 5.66 24.90 -1.03
C ILE A 34 5.10 25.35 0.32
N PRO A 35 4.15 26.30 0.37
CA PRO A 35 3.54 26.71 1.62
C PRO A 35 2.63 25.57 2.07
N SER A 36 2.99 24.98 3.21
CA SER A 36 2.27 23.95 3.96
C SER A 36 1.89 22.66 3.19
N ILE A 37 2.43 21.53 3.67
CA ILE A 37 1.92 20.22 3.29
C ILE A 37 0.57 20.01 4.01
N GLU A 38 -0.51 20.60 3.51
CA GLU A 38 -1.85 20.46 4.11
C GLU A 38 -2.69 19.35 3.49
N SER A 39 -2.38 18.91 2.27
CA SER A 39 -3.17 17.88 1.59
C SER A 39 -2.67 16.47 1.94
N PRO A 40 -3.49 15.60 2.57
CA PRO A 40 -3.16 14.20 2.82
C PRO A 40 -2.76 13.42 1.56
N ILE A 41 -3.31 13.81 0.40
CA ILE A 41 -2.98 13.21 -0.91
C ILE A 41 -1.54 13.54 -1.33
N MET A 42 -1.07 14.77 -1.06
CA MET A 42 0.32 15.15 -1.34
C MET A 42 1.30 14.42 -0.42
N LEU A 43 0.96 14.23 0.86
CA LEU A 43 1.76 13.44 1.81
C LEU A 43 1.87 11.98 1.35
N ALA A 44 0.75 11.37 0.97
CA ALA A 44 0.74 10.03 0.41
C ALA A 44 1.61 9.95 -0.86
N GLY A 45 1.45 10.93 -1.77
CA GLY A 45 2.29 11.15 -2.96
C GLY A 45 3.79 11.11 -2.66
N TYR A 46 4.22 11.88 -1.68
CA TYR A 46 5.61 11.91 -1.24
C TYR A 46 6.06 10.59 -0.63
N ALA A 47 5.22 9.94 0.18
CA ALA A 47 5.56 8.68 0.83
C ALA A 47 5.83 7.56 -0.18
N PHE A 48 4.93 7.31 -1.13
CA PHE A 48 5.13 6.20 -2.09
C PHE A 48 6.17 6.51 -3.17
N THR A 49 6.40 7.78 -3.53
CA THR A 49 7.48 8.14 -4.46
C THR A 49 8.87 7.92 -3.84
N SER A 50 8.98 7.94 -2.52
CA SER A 50 10.25 7.77 -1.79
C SER A 50 10.44 6.39 -1.15
N ALA A 51 9.36 5.66 -0.88
CA ALA A 51 9.38 4.30 -0.31
C ALA A 51 9.00 3.20 -1.32
N SER A 52 8.65 3.57 -2.55
CA SER A 52 7.98 2.71 -3.53
C SER A 52 6.62 2.21 -3.03
N LEU A 53 5.95 1.37 -3.82
CA LEU A 53 4.72 0.68 -3.42
C LEU A 53 5.01 -0.80 -3.17
N GLY A 54 3.95 -1.57 -2.84
CA GLY A 54 4.04 -3.01 -2.63
C GLY A 54 3.09 -3.80 -3.54
N ILE A 55 2.81 -5.04 -3.13
CA ILE A 55 2.01 -5.99 -3.92
C ILE A 55 0.56 -5.55 -4.17
N SER A 56 0.00 -4.62 -3.38
CA SER A 56 -1.34 -4.05 -3.64
C SER A 56 -1.40 -3.40 -5.03
N ARG A 57 -0.36 -2.67 -5.43
CA ARG A 57 -0.28 -2.10 -6.78
C ARG A 57 -0.03 -3.15 -7.85
N CYS A 58 0.78 -4.17 -7.55
CA CYS A 58 1.00 -5.32 -8.43
C CYS A 58 -0.32 -6.06 -8.73
N MET A 59 -1.24 -6.11 -7.77
CA MET A 59 -2.58 -6.67 -7.97
C MET A 59 -3.51 -5.71 -8.72
N ALA A 60 -3.43 -4.41 -8.45
CA ALA A 60 -4.32 -3.43 -9.08
C ALA A 60 -4.05 -3.22 -10.58
N HIS A 61 -2.81 -3.35 -11.05
CA HIS A 61 -2.49 -3.13 -12.48
C HIS A 61 -3.19 -4.15 -13.42
N PRO A 62 -3.10 -5.48 -13.21
CA PRO A 62 -3.81 -6.45 -14.05
C PRO A 62 -5.33 -6.27 -14.05
N LEU A 63 -5.91 -5.89 -12.90
CA LEU A 63 -7.34 -5.60 -12.79
C LEU A 63 -7.77 -4.44 -13.70
N GLY A 64 -6.97 -3.36 -13.75
CA GLY A 64 -7.23 -2.26 -14.66
C GLY A 64 -7.03 -2.64 -16.14
N ALA A 65 -6.02 -3.44 -16.43
CA ALA A 65 -5.69 -3.85 -17.80
C ALA A 65 -6.70 -4.84 -18.40
N MET A 66 -7.19 -5.79 -17.61
CA MET A 66 -8.04 -6.89 -18.08
C MET A 66 -9.54 -6.65 -17.84
N TYR A 67 -9.89 -5.94 -16.78
CA TYR A 67 -11.29 -5.78 -16.32
C TYR A 67 -11.74 -4.32 -16.22
N HIS A 68 -10.89 -3.36 -16.65
CA HIS A 68 -11.17 -1.93 -16.62
C HIS A 68 -11.56 -1.39 -15.24
N VAL A 69 -11.09 -2.04 -14.17
CA VAL A 69 -11.27 -1.56 -12.80
C VAL A 69 -10.51 -0.24 -12.63
N PRO A 70 -11.15 0.85 -12.18
CA PRO A 70 -10.45 2.10 -11.90
C PRO A 70 -9.30 1.88 -10.93
N HIS A 71 -8.14 2.47 -11.20
CA HIS A 71 -6.91 2.16 -10.47
C HIS A 71 -7.05 2.37 -8.94
N GLY A 72 -7.70 3.46 -8.52
CA GLY A 72 -7.96 3.72 -7.11
C GLY A 72 -8.87 2.67 -6.46
N VAL A 73 -9.89 2.21 -7.19
CA VAL A 73 -10.81 1.16 -6.76
C VAL A 73 -10.07 -0.18 -6.61
N GLY A 74 -9.26 -0.56 -7.60
CA GLY A 74 -8.46 -1.79 -7.53
C GLY A 74 -7.49 -1.80 -6.34
N ASN A 75 -6.81 -0.69 -6.07
CA ASN A 75 -5.95 -0.58 -4.89
C ASN A 75 -6.74 -0.64 -3.59
N ALA A 76 -7.87 0.07 -3.49
CA ALA A 76 -8.72 0.07 -2.30
C ALA A 76 -9.24 -1.34 -1.97
N ILE A 77 -9.68 -2.08 -3.00
CA ILE A 77 -10.14 -3.46 -2.86
C ILE A 77 -9.01 -4.37 -2.35
N CYS A 78 -7.81 -4.31 -2.94
CA CYS A 78 -6.72 -5.22 -2.59
C CYS A 78 -6.00 -4.85 -1.28
N LEU A 79 -6.05 -3.59 -0.85
CA LEU A 79 -5.23 -3.07 0.23
C LEU A 79 -5.42 -3.81 1.57
N PRO A 80 -6.63 -3.98 2.13
CA PRO A 80 -6.79 -4.65 3.41
C PRO A 80 -6.23 -6.09 3.45
N MET A 81 -6.39 -6.88 2.37
CA MET A 81 -5.88 -8.25 2.29
C MET A 81 -4.35 -8.27 2.21
N VAL A 82 -3.77 -7.32 1.49
CA VAL A 82 -2.31 -7.16 1.41
C VAL A 82 -1.73 -6.73 2.75
N MET A 83 -2.43 -5.84 3.46
CA MET A 83 -2.04 -5.45 4.82
C MET A 83 -2.09 -6.64 5.77
N GLU A 84 -3.16 -7.44 5.74
CA GLU A 84 -3.29 -8.67 6.52
C GLU A 84 -2.17 -9.67 6.22
N PHE A 85 -1.81 -9.84 4.94
CA PHE A 85 -0.67 -10.66 4.55
C PHE A 85 0.64 -10.09 5.08
N ASN A 86 0.87 -8.78 4.98
CA ASN A 86 2.13 -8.16 5.37
C ASN A 86 2.28 -7.89 6.87
N MET A 87 1.20 -7.89 7.67
CA MET A 87 1.24 -7.41 9.05
C MET A 87 2.23 -8.16 9.94
N GLY A 88 2.42 -9.46 9.71
CA GLY A 88 3.37 -10.27 10.47
C GLY A 88 4.83 -9.90 10.25
N ALA A 89 5.16 -9.14 9.19
CA ALA A 89 6.53 -8.70 8.94
C ALA A 89 6.94 -7.56 9.88
N TRP A 90 6.06 -6.58 10.12
CA TRP A 90 6.30 -5.39 10.96
C TRP A 90 5.06 -5.00 11.78
N PRO A 91 4.64 -5.84 12.73
CA PRO A 91 3.36 -5.69 13.43
C PRO A 91 3.23 -4.35 14.17
N GLU A 92 4.33 -3.76 14.66
CA GLU A 92 4.34 -2.45 15.32
C GLU A 92 3.79 -1.34 14.40
N ARG A 93 4.20 -1.34 13.12
CA ARG A 93 3.74 -0.32 12.16
C ARG A 93 2.26 -0.45 11.82
N TYR A 94 1.72 -1.67 11.87
CA TYR A 94 0.29 -1.89 11.65
C TYR A 94 -0.52 -1.54 12.92
N ALA A 95 0.06 -1.70 14.11
CA ALA A 95 -0.56 -1.24 15.35
C ALA A 95 -0.66 0.29 15.39
N ASP A 96 0.34 1.01 14.86
CA ASP A 96 0.29 2.48 14.72
C ASP A 96 -0.92 2.93 13.85
N ILE A 97 -1.32 2.13 12.86
CA ILE A 97 -2.51 2.41 12.05
C ILE A 97 -3.77 2.39 12.92
N ALA A 98 -3.92 1.42 13.82
CA ALA A 98 -5.06 1.37 14.73
C ALA A 98 -5.15 2.66 15.57
N THR A 99 -4.02 3.06 16.17
CA THR A 99 -3.92 4.29 16.96
C THR A 99 -4.26 5.53 16.11
N PHE A 100 -3.82 5.58 14.85
CA PHE A 100 -4.14 6.67 13.93
C PHE A 100 -5.64 6.77 13.64
N PHE A 101 -6.34 5.65 13.54
CA PHE A 101 -7.80 5.59 13.42
C PHE A 101 -8.55 5.84 14.74
N GLY A 102 -7.84 6.15 15.83
CA GLY A 102 -8.41 6.45 17.14
C GLY A 102 -8.79 5.22 17.97
N GLU A 103 -8.34 4.03 17.57
CA GLU A 103 -8.57 2.80 18.35
C GLU A 103 -7.66 2.73 19.57
N ASP A 104 -8.23 2.32 20.71
CA ASP A 104 -7.44 1.97 21.89
C ASP A 104 -6.75 0.62 21.68
N VAL A 105 -5.42 0.63 21.75
CA VAL A 105 -4.55 -0.56 21.67
C VAL A 105 -3.85 -0.86 23.00
N SER A 106 -4.20 -0.15 24.07
CA SER A 106 -3.64 -0.39 25.39
C SER A 106 -4.00 -1.79 25.89
N GLY A 107 -3.03 -2.48 26.49
CA GLY A 107 -3.20 -3.85 26.98
C GLY A 107 -3.29 -4.94 25.90
N LEU A 108 -3.27 -4.59 24.60
CA LEU A 108 -3.20 -5.57 23.51
C LEU A 108 -1.76 -6.04 23.27
N SER A 109 -1.62 -7.25 22.74
CA SER A 109 -0.35 -7.66 22.13
C SER A 109 -0.09 -6.81 20.87
N VAL A 110 1.18 -6.65 20.47
CA VAL A 110 1.53 -5.90 19.24
C VAL A 110 0.83 -6.49 18.02
N LEU A 111 0.70 -7.83 17.97
CA LEU A 111 0.02 -8.51 16.87
C LEU A 111 -1.50 -8.26 16.87
N ASP A 112 -2.12 -8.17 18.05
CA ASP A 112 -3.55 -7.84 18.14
C ASP A 112 -3.80 -6.37 17.81
N GLY A 113 -2.90 -5.46 18.21
CA GLY A 113 -2.89 -4.07 17.74
C GLY A 113 -2.77 -3.98 16.22
N ALA A 114 -1.87 -4.76 15.62
CA ALA A 114 -1.71 -4.86 14.17
C ALA A 114 -2.98 -5.33 13.46
N ARG A 115 -3.61 -6.39 13.97
CA ARG A 115 -4.89 -6.91 13.45
C ARG A 115 -5.98 -5.83 13.53
N LYS A 116 -6.05 -5.08 14.63
CA LYS A 116 -6.99 -3.98 14.80
C LYS A 116 -6.75 -2.86 13.78
N GLY A 117 -5.50 -2.57 13.45
CA GLY A 117 -5.15 -1.60 12.40
C GLY A 117 -5.59 -2.04 11.01
N VAL A 118 -5.40 -3.33 10.69
CA VAL A 118 -5.91 -3.92 9.44
C VAL A 118 -7.44 -3.87 9.40
N GLU A 119 -8.12 -4.17 10.50
CA GLU A 119 -9.58 -4.09 10.62
C GLU A 119 -10.12 -2.68 10.41
N CYS A 120 -9.43 -1.63 10.87
CA CYS A 120 -9.79 -0.25 10.56
C CYS A 120 -9.85 0.01 9.06
N VAL A 121 -8.89 -0.54 8.30
CA VAL A 121 -8.86 -0.36 6.85
C VAL A 121 -9.93 -1.20 6.14
N TYR A 122 -10.24 -2.40 6.64
CA TYR A 122 -11.41 -3.15 6.15
C TYR A 122 -12.71 -2.35 6.34
N ARG A 123 -12.97 -1.83 7.55
CA ARG A 123 -14.16 -1.00 7.84
C ARG A 123 -14.22 0.23 6.94
N LEU A 124 -13.09 0.92 6.75
CA LEU A 124 -13.03 2.06 5.84
C LEU A 124 -13.40 1.68 4.40
N VAL A 125 -12.95 0.53 3.90
CA VAL A 125 -13.29 0.08 2.54
C VAL A 125 -14.77 -0.34 2.44
N GLU A 126 -15.31 -0.97 3.49
CA GLU A 126 -16.73 -1.34 3.59
C GLU A 126 -17.67 -0.11 3.62
N ASP A 127 -17.22 1.01 4.21
CA ASP A 127 -17.96 2.28 4.25
C ASP A 127 -17.99 3.02 2.89
N LEU A 128 -17.12 2.64 1.95
CA LEU A 128 -17.06 3.25 0.63
C LEU A 128 -18.02 2.55 -0.35
N PRO A 129 -18.59 3.27 -1.33
CA PRO A 129 -19.44 2.69 -2.37
C PRO A 129 -18.62 1.93 -3.43
N ILE A 130 -17.78 0.98 -2.99
CA ILE A 130 -16.88 0.20 -3.83
C ILE A 130 -17.46 -1.20 -4.03
N GLN A 131 -17.49 -1.63 -5.29
CA GLN A 131 -17.97 -2.96 -5.64
C GLN A 131 -16.83 -4.00 -5.61
N PRO A 132 -17.09 -5.23 -5.15
CA PRO A 132 -16.10 -6.31 -5.11
C PRO A 132 -15.65 -6.77 -6.51
N LEU A 133 -14.54 -7.51 -6.61
CA LEU A 133 -13.99 -7.91 -7.91
C LEU A 133 -14.96 -8.73 -8.77
N GLU A 134 -15.85 -9.51 -8.16
CA GLU A 134 -16.90 -10.25 -8.88
C GLU A 134 -17.82 -9.34 -9.71
N HIS A 135 -18.10 -8.11 -9.22
CA HIS A 135 -18.90 -7.12 -9.94
C HIS A 135 -18.22 -6.69 -11.24
N TRP A 136 -16.89 -6.67 -11.26
CA TRP A 136 -16.08 -6.29 -12.41
C TRP A 136 -15.84 -7.47 -13.38
N GLY A 137 -16.48 -8.62 -13.16
CA GLY A 137 -16.35 -9.80 -14.01
C GLY A 137 -15.15 -10.68 -13.70
N VAL A 138 -14.45 -10.44 -12.58
CA VAL A 138 -13.39 -11.34 -12.12
C VAL A 138 -14.01 -12.63 -11.59
N THR A 139 -13.49 -13.76 -12.04
CA THR A 139 -13.95 -15.10 -11.63
C THR A 139 -12.82 -15.90 -11.00
N LEU A 140 -13.17 -17.00 -10.32
CA LEU A 140 -12.19 -17.96 -9.79
C LEU A 140 -11.26 -18.50 -10.89
N GLN A 141 -11.77 -18.69 -12.10
CA GLN A 141 -11.01 -19.23 -13.23
C GLN A 141 -9.97 -18.23 -13.76
N SER A 142 -10.25 -16.93 -13.66
CA SER A 142 -9.32 -15.88 -14.07
C SER A 142 -8.19 -15.59 -13.09
N LEU A 143 -8.25 -16.13 -11.86
CA LEU A 143 -7.28 -15.80 -10.81
C LEU A 143 -5.87 -16.26 -11.16
N ASP A 144 -5.73 -17.38 -11.87
CA ASP A 144 -4.42 -17.90 -12.26
C ASP A 144 -3.70 -16.92 -13.20
N GLN A 145 -4.41 -16.44 -14.22
CA GLN A 145 -3.90 -15.45 -15.16
C GLN A 145 -3.62 -14.10 -14.47
N LEU A 146 -4.52 -13.64 -13.59
CA LEU A 146 -4.31 -12.41 -12.81
C LEU A 146 -3.08 -12.51 -11.90
N ALA A 147 -2.82 -13.68 -11.33
CA ALA A 147 -1.65 -13.94 -10.51
C ALA A 147 -0.36 -13.94 -11.35
N ASP A 148 -0.38 -14.52 -12.56
CA ASP A 148 0.75 -14.45 -13.49
C ASP A 148 1.11 -13.01 -13.87
N GLU A 149 0.12 -12.16 -14.13
CA GLU A 149 0.36 -10.75 -14.42
C GLU A 149 0.85 -9.99 -13.17
N ALA A 150 0.30 -10.27 -11.99
CA ALA A 150 0.74 -9.64 -10.74
C ALA A 150 2.19 -10.01 -10.37
N MET A 151 2.63 -11.23 -10.69
CA MET A 151 4.01 -11.69 -10.49
C MET A 151 5.04 -10.87 -11.27
N LYS A 152 4.65 -10.29 -12.42
CA LYS A 152 5.48 -9.41 -13.26
C LYS A 152 5.59 -7.99 -12.69
N GLY A 153 4.85 -7.66 -11.63
CA GLY A 153 4.82 -6.32 -11.05
C GLY A 153 6.17 -5.88 -10.49
N GLY A 154 6.70 -4.75 -10.98
CA GLY A 154 8.01 -4.20 -10.58
C GLY A 154 8.10 -3.75 -9.12
N ASP A 155 6.97 -3.54 -8.45
CA ASP A 155 6.91 -3.19 -7.02
C ASP A 155 6.97 -4.41 -6.09
N ARG A 156 6.91 -5.65 -6.63
CA ARG A 156 6.94 -6.90 -5.84
C ARG A 156 8.19 -7.04 -4.97
N PRO A 157 9.43 -6.73 -5.43
CA PRO A 157 10.63 -6.83 -4.59
C PRO A 157 10.67 -5.83 -3.42
N ASN A 158 9.86 -4.76 -3.48
CA ASN A 158 9.79 -3.74 -2.43
C ASN A 158 8.82 -4.13 -1.31
N ASN A 159 8.04 -5.19 -1.50
CA ASN A 159 7.04 -5.61 -0.52
C ASN A 159 7.68 -6.22 0.73
N ALA A 160 7.08 -5.97 1.90
CA ALA A 160 7.60 -6.43 3.19
C ALA A 160 7.79 -7.96 3.28
N ARG A 161 7.01 -8.71 2.49
CA ARG A 161 7.12 -10.16 2.33
C ARG A 161 7.24 -10.51 0.85
N MET A 162 8.17 -11.39 0.51
CA MET A 162 8.23 -11.93 -0.85
C MET A 162 6.97 -12.75 -1.13
N THR A 163 6.36 -12.53 -2.29
CA THR A 163 5.16 -13.26 -2.71
C THR A 163 5.44 -14.28 -3.80
N THR A 164 4.74 -15.41 -3.72
CA THR A 164 4.62 -16.41 -4.79
C THR A 164 3.34 -16.20 -5.61
N LYS A 165 3.17 -16.97 -6.70
CA LYS A 165 1.93 -16.96 -7.49
C LYS A 165 0.73 -17.39 -6.63
N GLU A 166 0.92 -18.41 -5.79
CA GLU A 166 -0.10 -18.93 -4.88
C GLU A 166 -0.51 -17.91 -3.82
N ASP A 167 0.40 -17.03 -3.39
CA ASP A 167 0.04 -15.89 -2.53
C ASP A 167 -0.91 -14.94 -3.25
N PHE A 168 -0.60 -14.59 -4.51
CA PHE A 168 -1.49 -13.73 -5.31
C PHE A 168 -2.86 -14.38 -5.54
N ILE A 169 -2.92 -15.67 -5.85
CA ILE A 169 -4.21 -16.38 -6.01
C ILE A 169 -5.02 -16.31 -4.71
N ARG A 170 -4.40 -16.57 -3.56
CA ARG A 170 -5.07 -16.46 -2.25
C ARG A 170 -5.56 -15.05 -1.96
N LEU A 171 -4.75 -14.03 -2.25
CA LEU A 171 -5.12 -12.63 -2.07
C LEU A 171 -6.27 -12.21 -2.99
N TYR A 172 -6.25 -12.57 -4.27
CA TYR A 172 -7.36 -12.29 -5.18
C TYR A 172 -8.63 -13.05 -4.77
N THR A 173 -8.51 -14.27 -4.28
CA THR A 173 -9.64 -15.07 -3.79
C THR A 173 -10.35 -14.34 -2.63
N LYS A 174 -9.59 -13.76 -1.69
CA LYS A 174 -10.16 -12.92 -0.63
C LYS A 174 -10.82 -11.65 -1.20
N ALA A 175 -10.18 -11.02 -2.18
CA ALA A 175 -10.68 -9.81 -2.82
C ALA A 175 -11.94 -10.02 -3.69
N LEU A 176 -12.29 -11.26 -4.06
CA LEU A 176 -13.46 -11.56 -4.88
C LEU A 176 -14.77 -11.10 -4.25
N THR A 177 -14.92 -11.26 -2.93
CA THR A 177 -16.20 -10.96 -2.23
C THR A 177 -16.11 -9.78 -1.28
N LEU A 178 -14.92 -9.18 -1.10
CA LEU A 178 -14.65 -8.10 -0.12
C LEU A 178 -15.08 -8.39 1.32
N LYS A 179 -15.37 -9.65 1.68
CA LYS A 179 -15.79 -10.01 3.04
C LYS A 179 -14.59 -10.36 3.92
N LYS A 180 -14.59 -9.86 5.15
CA LYS A 180 -13.75 -10.38 6.24
C LYS A 180 -13.99 -11.89 6.36
N GLN A 181 -13.00 -12.70 6.02
CA GLN A 181 -12.99 -14.10 6.43
C GLN A 181 -12.66 -14.09 7.93
N GLY A 182 -13.65 -14.46 8.74
CA GLY A 182 -13.55 -14.49 10.20
C GLY A 182 -12.52 -15.48 10.72
#